data_AF-A0A2T2V0H1-F1
#
_entry.id   AF-A0A2T2V0H1-F1
#
_cell.length_a   1.000
_cell.length_b   1.000
_cell.length_c   1.000
_cell.angle_alpha   90.00
_cell.angle_beta   90.00
_cell.angle_gamma   90.00
#
_symmetry.space_group_name_H-M   'P 1'
#
loop_
_entity.id
_entity.type
_entity.pdbx_description
1 polymer ?
#
loop_
_entity_poly.entity_id
_entity_poly.type
_entity_poly.pdbx_seq_one_letter_code
_entity_poly.pdbx_strand_id
1 'polypeptide(L)'
;MPTTKARRRRRVTPVSIIEEEVEDLETIFVTWCDPRSGQSWDGPMLAVLVRGDEAAAREAVRGLSDRIAEETGTYYRVSGYPAADERDLHLSGNEVVEV
;
A
#
# COMPACT_ATOMS: atom_id res chain seq x y z
N MET A 1 -40.73 -8.24 -6.36
CA MET A 1 -39.93 -7.08 -5.93
C MET A 1 -38.46 -7.41 -6.17
N PRO A 2 -37.75 -6.77 -7.11
CA PRO A 2 -36.32 -6.99 -7.25
C PRO A 2 -35.62 -6.24 -6.11
N THR A 3 -34.91 -6.96 -5.24
CA THR A 3 -34.05 -6.36 -4.23
C THR A 3 -32.89 -5.70 -4.95
N THR A 4 -33.00 -4.40 -5.21
CA THR A 4 -31.91 -3.53 -5.57
C THR A 4 -30.91 -3.55 -4.42
N LYS A 5 -30.01 -4.53 -4.40
CA LYS A 5 -28.80 -4.46 -3.60
C LYS A 5 -28.10 -3.22 -4.11
N ALA A 6 -28.18 -2.16 -3.31
CA ALA A 6 -27.43 -0.94 -3.52
C ALA A 6 -26.01 -1.36 -3.86
N ARG A 7 -25.66 -1.20 -5.13
CA ARG A 7 -24.31 -1.31 -5.65
C ARG A 7 -23.57 -0.19 -4.95
N ARG A 8 -23.11 -0.42 -3.70
CA ARG A 8 -22.23 0.50 -2.99
C ARG A 8 -21.11 0.76 -3.99
N ARG A 9 -21.06 1.96 -4.54
CA ARG A 9 -19.86 2.42 -5.24
C ARG A 9 -18.75 2.23 -4.20
N ARG A 10 -17.91 1.21 -4.35
CA ARG A 10 -16.69 1.08 -3.54
C ARG A 10 -16.04 2.45 -3.63
N ARG A 11 -15.85 3.13 -2.50
CA ARG A 11 -15.08 4.37 -2.51
C ARG A 11 -13.69 3.95 -2.95
N VAL A 12 -13.19 4.59 -4.00
CA VAL A 12 -11.82 4.36 -4.43
C VAL A 12 -10.92 4.98 -3.36
N THR A 13 -10.09 4.14 -2.76
CA THR A 13 -9.12 4.49 -1.74
C THR A 13 -7.75 4.00 -2.20
N PRO A 14 -6.65 4.58 -1.68
CA PRO A 14 -5.31 4.08 -1.99
C PRO A 14 -5.17 2.57 -1.73
N VAL A 15 -5.71 2.10 -0.60
CA VAL A 15 -5.72 0.69 -0.17
C VAL A 15 -6.49 -0.17 -1.16
N SER A 16 -7.72 0.21 -1.53
CA SER A 16 -8.52 -0.59 -2.46
C SER A 16 -7.89 -0.70 -3.85
N ILE A 17 -7.11 0.29 -4.29
CA ILE A 17 -6.35 0.20 -5.55
C ILE A 17 -5.23 -0.83 -5.41
N ILE A 18 -4.50 -0.83 -4.29
CA ILE A 18 -3.43 -1.82 -4.03
C ILE A 18 -4.00 -3.23 -3.92
N GLU A 19 -5.10 -3.43 -3.18
CA GLU A 19 -5.78 -4.72 -3.05
C GLU A 19 -6.30 -5.28 -4.38
N GLU A 20 -6.65 -4.42 -5.34
CA GLU A 20 -7.16 -4.83 -6.65
C GLU A 20 -6.03 -5.19 -7.64
N GLU A 21 -4.83 -4.64 -7.45
CA GLU A 21 -3.73 -4.78 -8.42
C GLU A 21 -2.60 -5.71 -7.95
N VAL A 22 -2.42 -5.89 -6.65
CA VAL A 22 -1.34 -6.71 -6.08
C VAL A 22 -1.87 -8.09 -5.72
N GLU A 23 -1.59 -9.10 -6.56
CA GLU A 23 -2.11 -10.47 -6.40
C GLU A 23 -1.57 -11.19 -5.15
N ASP A 24 -0.26 -11.05 -4.87
CA ASP A 24 0.43 -11.74 -3.77
C ASP A 24 0.58 -10.86 -2.50
N LEU A 25 -0.41 -9.99 -2.28
CA LEU A 25 -0.44 -9.06 -1.14
C LEU A 25 -0.54 -9.82 0.20
N GLU A 26 0.34 -9.50 1.15
CA GLU A 26 0.25 -9.96 2.54
C GLU A 26 -0.35 -8.90 3.45
N THR A 27 0.19 -7.68 3.43
CA THR A 27 -0.31 -6.58 4.27
C THR A 27 0.13 -5.21 3.74
N ILE A 28 -0.49 -4.15 4.23
CA ILE A 28 -0.19 -2.76 3.88
C ILE A 28 -0.02 -1.96 5.16
N PHE A 29 1.03 -1.14 5.21
CA PHE A 29 1.24 -0.16 6.27
C PHE A 29 1.24 1.25 5.70
N VAL A 30 0.60 2.18 6.39
CA VAL A 30 0.80 3.61 6.19
C VAL A 30 1.89 4.06 7.16
N THR A 31 2.93 4.70 6.64
CA THR A 31 4.08 5.21 7.41
C THR A 31 4.50 6.58 6.93
N TRP A 32 5.17 7.35 7.79
CA TRP A 32 5.83 8.62 7.45
C TRP A 32 7.36 8.52 7.44
N CYS A 33 7.89 7.31 7.56
CA CYS A 33 9.31 7.01 7.46
C CYS A 33 9.54 5.96 6.39
N ASP A 34 10.69 6.04 5.71
CA ASP A 34 11.14 5.02 4.77
C ASP A 34 11.38 3.69 5.53
N PRO A 35 10.65 2.60 5.21
CA PRO A 35 10.73 1.35 5.95
C PRO A 35 12.13 0.71 6.00
N ARG A 36 12.99 0.95 5.01
CA ARG A 36 14.34 0.35 4.95
C ARG A 36 15.36 1.12 5.79
N SER A 37 15.28 2.44 5.80
CA SER A 37 16.27 3.31 6.44
C SER A 37 15.79 3.92 7.75
N GLY A 38 14.48 3.90 8.03
CA GLY A 38 13.86 4.60 9.15
C GLY A 38 13.87 6.12 8.99
N GLN A 39 14.34 6.65 7.86
CA GLN A 39 14.42 8.09 7.63
C GLN A 39 13.02 8.69 7.43
N SER A 40 12.72 9.76 8.16
CA SER A 40 11.46 10.48 8.00
C SER A 40 11.28 11.05 6.58
N TRP A 41 10.03 11.11 6.14
CA TRP A 41 9.62 11.59 4.83
C TRP A 41 8.49 12.62 4.96
N ASP A 42 8.50 13.62 4.09
CA ASP A 42 7.52 14.72 4.08
C ASP A 42 6.18 14.31 3.42
N GLY A 43 5.61 13.18 3.84
CA GLY A 43 4.30 12.72 3.37
C GLY A 43 3.98 11.26 3.69
N PRO A 44 2.72 10.83 3.51
CA PRO A 44 2.32 9.45 3.77
C PRO A 44 2.89 8.51 2.69
N MET A 45 3.46 7.41 3.15
CA MET A 45 3.95 6.31 2.33
C MET A 45 3.15 5.05 2.64
N LEU A 46 2.82 4.29 1.60
CA LEU A 46 2.23 2.96 1.67
C LEU A 46 3.33 1.92 1.47
N ALA A 47 3.70 1.24 2.55
CA ALA A 47 4.59 0.09 2.52
C ALA A 47 3.75 -1.16 2.27
N VAL A 48 3.96 -1.80 1.13
CA VAL A 48 3.18 -2.95 0.67
C VAL A 48 4.03 -4.20 0.81
N LEU A 49 3.62 -5.12 1.67
CA LEU A 49 4.30 -6.40 1.85
C LEU A 49 3.70 -7.43 0.90
N VAL A 50 4.55 -8.02 0.06
CA VAL A 50 4.17 -8.97 -0.99
C VAL A 50 4.93 -10.28 -0.79
N ARG A 51 4.29 -11.42 -1.02
CA ARG A 51 5.01 -12.71 -1.06
C ARG A 51 5.99 -12.72 -2.22
N GLY A 52 7.20 -13.22 -1.97
CA GLY A 52 8.23 -13.37 -3.00
C GLY A 52 9.50 -12.60 -2.66
N ASP A 53 10.25 -12.25 -3.70
CA ASP A 53 11.51 -11.52 -3.58
C ASP A 53 11.34 -10.01 -3.79
N GLU A 54 12.43 -9.28 -3.61
CA GLU A 54 12.43 -7.82 -3.69
C GLU A 54 12.12 -7.30 -5.11
N ALA A 55 12.50 -8.04 -6.15
CA ALA A 55 12.22 -7.64 -7.52
C ALA A 55 10.73 -7.78 -7.83
N ALA A 56 10.12 -8.89 -7.42
CA ALA A 56 8.69 -9.13 -7.54
C ALA A 56 7.87 -8.09 -6.78
N ALA A 57 8.23 -7.80 -5.52
CA ALA A 57 7.52 -6.81 -4.71
C ALA A 57 7.60 -5.39 -5.32
N ARG A 58 8.76 -5.00 -5.86
CA ARG A 58 8.94 -3.70 -6.53
C ARG A 58 8.14 -3.60 -7.82
N GLU A 59 8.12 -4.66 -8.64
CA GLU A 59 7.35 -4.66 -9.87
C GLU A 59 5.84 -4.65 -9.58
N ALA A 60 5.38 -5.37 -8.55
CA ALA A 60 3.97 -5.44 -8.18
C ALA A 60 3.37 -4.08 -7.82
N VAL A 61 4.16 -3.17 -7.23
CA VAL A 61 3.68 -1.82 -6.85
C VAL A 61 4.01 -0.74 -7.87
N ARG A 62 4.63 -1.11 -8.99
CA ARG A 62 5.15 -0.15 -9.97
C ARG A 62 4.00 0.67 -10.56
N GLY A 63 4.14 2.01 -10.49
CA GLY A 63 3.14 2.93 -11.04
C GLY A 63 1.88 3.12 -10.17
N LEU A 64 1.75 2.41 -9.04
CA LEU A 64 0.57 2.55 -8.17
C LEU A 64 0.48 3.95 -7.54
N SER A 65 1.61 4.64 -7.29
CA SER A 65 1.58 6.01 -6.78
C SER A 65 0.87 6.97 -7.73
N ASP A 66 1.14 6.86 -9.04
CA ASP A 66 0.54 7.73 -10.05
C ASP A 66 -0.96 7.41 -10.19
N ARG A 67 -1.31 6.14 -10.26
CA ARG A 67 -2.72 5.71 -10.33
C ARG A 67 -3.53 6.14 -9.11
N ILE A 68 -2.98 6.00 -7.90
CA ILE A 68 -3.62 6.47 -6.67
C ILE A 68 -3.85 7.98 -6.73
N ALA A 69 -2.86 8.75 -7.18
CA ALA A 69 -3.00 10.19 -7.32
C ALA A 69 -4.09 10.57 -8.35
N GLU A 70 -4.15 9.87 -9.49
CA GLU A 70 -5.17 10.08 -10.53
C GLU A 70 -6.58 9.76 -10.05
N GLU A 71 -6.77 8.64 -9.33
CA GLU A 71 -8.09 8.17 -8.94
C GLU A 71 -8.61 8.78 -7.62
N THR A 72 -7.72 9.12 -6.70
CA THR A 72 -8.09 9.62 -5.36
C THR A 72 -7.83 11.12 -5.18
N GLY A 73 -7.06 11.74 -6.07
CA GLY A 73 -6.65 13.15 -5.99
C GLY A 73 -5.61 13.43 -4.89
N THR A 74 -5.10 12.40 -4.22
CA THR A 74 -4.08 12.52 -3.16
C THR A 74 -2.87 11.66 -3.50
N TYR A 75 -1.68 12.24 -3.40
CA TYR A 75 -0.45 11.50 -3.65
C TYR A 75 -0.05 10.68 -2.42
N TYR A 76 0.16 9.38 -2.63
CA TYR A 76 0.81 8.48 -1.68
C TYR A 76 2.02 7.86 -2.38
N ARG A 77 3.19 7.93 -1.75
CA ARG A 77 4.34 7.16 -2.23
C ARG A 77 4.09 5.69 -1.92
N VAL A 78 4.20 4.81 -2.90
CA VAL A 78 4.03 3.36 -2.70
C VAL A 78 5.38 2.68 -2.84
N SER A 79 5.70 1.76 -1.94
CA SER A 79 6.93 0.97 -2.01
C SER A 79 6.66 -0.47 -1.60
N GLY A 80 7.14 -1.40 -2.41
CA GLY A 80 6.92 -2.83 -2.25
C GLY A 80 8.12 -3.48 -1.59
N TYR A 81 7.84 -4.37 -0.63
CA TYR A 81 8.85 -5.12 0.10
C TYR A 81 8.46 -6.60 0.18
N PRO A 82 9.44 -7.52 0.23
CA PRO A 82 9.18 -8.91 0.55
C PRO A 82 8.52 -9.01 1.93
N ALA A 83 7.46 -9.80 2.05
CA ALA A 83 6.82 -10.04 3.35
C ALA A 83 7.77 -10.71 4.36
N ALA A 84 8.74 -11.48 3.87
CA ALA A 84 9.77 -12.09 4.72
C ALA A 84 10.66 -11.03 5.43
N ASP A 85 10.77 -9.83 4.87
CA ASP A 85 11.61 -8.74 5.38
C ASP A 85 10.88 -7.91 6.45
N GLU A 86 9.59 -8.17 6.76
CA GLU A 86 8.76 -7.35 7.66
C GLU A 86 9.49 -6.96 8.96
N ARG A 87 10.16 -7.92 9.59
CA ARG A 87 10.85 -7.74 10.88
C ARG A 87 12.12 -6.92 10.78
N ASP A 88 12.67 -6.79 9.58
CA ASP A 88 13.86 -5.99 9.30
C ASP A 88 13.49 -4.57 8.86
N LEU A 89 12.20 -4.28 8.68
CA LEU A 89 11.70 -2.96 8.33
C LEU A 89 11.30 -2.16 9.58
N HIS A 90 11.44 -0.85 9.48
CA HIS A 90 11.00 0.11 10.49
C HIS A 90 9.48 0.34 10.45
N LEU A 91 8.71 -0.73 10.61
CA LEU A 91 7.24 -0.73 10.59
C LEU A 91 6.63 -0.82 12.00
N SER A 92 7.46 -0.93 13.04
CA SER A 92 7.02 -0.91 14.44
C SER A 92 7.14 0.50 15.02
N GLY A 93 6.02 1.20 15.22
CA GLY A 93 6.01 2.52 15.85
C GLY A 93 4.64 3.17 15.86
N ASN A 94 4.47 4.23 16.67
CA ASN A 94 3.20 4.96 16.76
C ASN A 94 2.84 5.74 15.48
N GLU A 95 3.82 5.93 14.58
CA GLU A 95 3.67 6.63 13.30
C GLU A 95 3.41 5.67 12.14
N VAL A 96 3.19 4.39 12.44
CA VAL A 96 2.88 3.34 11.45
C VAL A 96 1.50 2.77 11.77
N VAL A 97 0.65 2.69 10.75
CA VAL A 97 -0.70 2.11 10.87
C VAL A 97 -0.79 0.95 9.88
N GLU A 98 -0.98 -0.26 10.39
CA GLU A 98 -1.39 -1.42 9.59
C GLU A 98 -2.84 -1.21 9.13
N VAL A 99 -3.11 -1.48 7.86
CA VAL A 99 -4.41 -1.19 7.22
C VAL A 99 -5.09 -2.44 6.71
#